data_AF-A0A160V8Y2-F1
#
_entry.id   AF-A0A160V8Y2-F1
#
_cell.length_a   1.000
_cell.length_b   1.000
_cell.length_c   1.000
_cell.angle_alpha   90.00
_cell.angle_beta   90.00
_cell.angle_gamma   90.00
#
_symmetry.space_group_name_H-M   'P 1'
#
loop_
_entity.id
_entity.type
_entity.pdbx_description
1 polymer ?
#
loop_
_entity_poly.entity_id
_entity_poly.type
_entity_poly.pdbx_seq_one_letter_code
_entity_poly.pdbx_strand_id
1 'polypeptide(L)'
;MTGTVPEEARNLRAARGIGGSTGSAPRLRGEGDDIAPMVTWLASDEAAHVNGHVFHLTEGLVSLMNNPEPVKTIHKESRWTVEELAKVFPATIGLELFNPAPVQSPSQ
;
A
#
# COMPACT_ATOMS: atom_id res chain seq x y z
N MET A 1 -25.29 16.75 3.81
CA MET A 1 -24.48 17.87 3.29
C MET A 1 -23.23 17.99 4.16
N THR A 2 -22.17 17.23 3.88
CA THR A 2 -20.89 17.37 4.60
C THR A 2 -20.20 18.63 4.08
N GLY A 3 -20.07 19.65 4.93
CA GLY A 3 -19.44 20.93 4.57
C GLY A 3 -18.02 20.72 4.05
N THR A 4 -17.68 21.43 2.97
CA THR A 4 -16.33 21.43 2.39
C THR A 4 -15.31 21.85 3.44
N VAL A 5 -14.14 21.18 3.48
CA VAL A 5 -13.07 21.53 4.41
C VAL A 5 -12.68 23.00 4.26
N PRO A 6 -12.75 23.82 5.33
CA PRO A 6 -12.39 25.24 5.31
C PRO A 6 -10.97 25.48 4.80
N GLU A 7 -10.77 26.59 4.09
CA GLU A 7 -9.46 27.08 3.60
C GLU A 7 -8.39 27.08 4.70
N GLU A 8 -8.74 27.53 5.91
CA GLU A 8 -7.85 27.57 7.06
C GLU A 8 -7.31 26.18 7.44
N ALA A 9 -8.16 25.14 7.39
CA ALA A 9 -7.76 23.76 7.63
C ALA A 9 -6.93 23.18 6.46
N ARG A 10 -7.04 23.72 5.24
CA ARG A 10 -6.13 23.37 4.13
C ARG A 10 -4.76 24.01 4.34
N ASN A 11 -4.72 25.28 4.74
CA ASN A 11 -3.49 26.03 4.99
C ASN A 11 -2.70 25.43 6.16
N LEU A 12 -3.37 25.06 7.25
CA LEU A 12 -2.73 24.40 8.39
C LEU A 12 -2.13 23.04 8.01
N ARG A 13 -2.78 22.29 7.13
CA ARG A 13 -2.26 21.00 6.62
C ARG A 13 -1.05 21.20 5.72
N ALA A 14 -1.11 22.19 4.81
CA ALA A 14 0.02 22.53 3.94
C ALA A 14 1.24 23.01 4.76
N ALA A 15 1.03 23.88 5.75
CA ALA A 15 2.08 24.38 6.64
C ALA A 15 2.74 23.27 7.48
N ARG A 16 1.99 22.20 7.79
CA ARG A 16 2.50 21.02 8.51
C ARG A 16 3.11 19.95 7.59
N GLY A 17 3.29 20.23 6.30
CA GLY A 17 3.80 19.26 5.33
C GLY A 17 2.82 18.12 5.02
N ILE A 18 1.56 18.22 5.47
CA ILE A 18 0.44 17.30 5.19
C ILE A 18 -0.35 17.80 3.96
N GLY A 19 0.32 18.57 3.10
CA GLY A 19 -0.07 18.75 1.71
C GLY A 19 0.65 17.67 0.91
N GLY A 20 -0.11 16.85 0.17
CA GLY A 20 0.43 15.71 -0.57
C GLY A 20 1.74 16.05 -1.28
N SER A 21 2.68 15.10 -1.24
CA SER A 21 4.00 15.21 -1.85
C SER A 21 3.94 15.96 -3.19
N THR A 22 4.59 17.12 -3.25
CA THR A 22 4.90 17.81 -4.53
C THR A 22 6.00 17.08 -5.30
N GLY A 23 6.54 15.98 -4.76
CA GLY A 23 7.17 14.96 -5.56
C GLY A 23 6.17 14.44 -6.58
N SER A 24 6.30 14.89 -7.83
CA SER A 24 5.74 14.22 -8.99
C SER A 24 6.39 12.85 -9.08
N ALA A 25 6.00 11.92 -8.19
CA ALA A 25 5.96 10.52 -8.57
C ALA A 25 5.25 10.52 -9.92
N PRO A 26 5.84 9.92 -10.98
CA PRO A 26 5.16 9.82 -12.25
C PRO A 26 3.76 9.34 -11.93
N ARG A 27 2.77 10.16 -12.27
CA ARG A 27 1.40 9.68 -12.24
C ARG A 27 1.38 8.71 -13.39
N LEU A 28 1.70 7.45 -13.11
CA LEU A 28 1.50 6.34 -14.01
C LEU A 28 -0.03 6.26 -14.15
N ARG A 29 -0.56 7.12 -15.02
CA ARG A 29 -1.98 7.23 -15.35
C ARG A 29 -2.10 6.45 -16.63
N GLY A 30 -2.01 5.13 -16.49
CA GLY A 30 -2.42 4.24 -17.55
C GLY A 30 -3.89 4.49 -17.85
N GLU A 31 -4.23 4.52 -19.13
CA GLU A 31 -5.61 4.48 -19.60
C GLU A 31 -6.09 3.02 -19.66
N GLY A 32 -7.39 2.81 -19.82
CA GLY A 32 -7.94 1.45 -19.96
C GLY A 32 -7.30 0.68 -21.13
N ASP A 33 -6.93 1.39 -22.19
CA ASP A 33 -6.31 0.85 -23.40
C ASP A 33 -4.91 0.25 -23.15
N ASP A 34 -4.20 0.72 -22.11
CA ASP A 34 -2.90 0.16 -21.73
C ASP A 34 -3.04 -1.22 -21.06
N ILE A 35 -4.20 -1.48 -20.46
CA ILE A 35 -4.50 -2.71 -19.71
C ILE A 35 -5.18 -3.75 -20.60
N ALA A 36 -5.98 -3.31 -21.58
CA ALA A 36 -6.83 -4.15 -22.41
C ALA A 36 -6.10 -5.32 -23.11
N PRO A 37 -4.89 -5.16 -23.68
CA PRO A 37 -4.18 -6.26 -24.34
C PRO A 37 -3.85 -7.43 -23.40
N MET A 38 -3.38 -7.13 -22.18
CA MET A 38 -3.06 -8.18 -21.19
C MET A 38 -4.31 -8.95 -20.77
N VAL A 39 -5.42 -8.25 -20.51
CA VAL A 39 -6.69 -8.89 -20.15
C VAL A 39 -7.23 -9.75 -21.29
N THR A 40 -7.12 -9.26 -22.53
CA THR A 40 -7.55 -10.01 -23.72
C THR A 40 -6.73 -11.28 -23.90
N TRP A 41 -5.40 -11.21 -23.72
CA TRP A 41 -4.53 -12.38 -23.78
C TRP A 41 -4.83 -13.38 -22.66
N LEU A 42 -5.01 -12.92 -21.41
CA LEU A 42 -5.38 -13.78 -20.28
C LEU A 42 -6.72 -14.50 -20.48
N ALA A 43 -7.63 -13.93 -21.26
CA ALA A 43 -8.92 -14.54 -21.61
C ALA A 43 -8.84 -15.53 -22.79
N SER A 44 -7.68 -15.68 -23.42
CA SER A 44 -7.48 -16.60 -24.56
C SER A 44 -7.03 -17.99 -24.13
N ASP A 45 -7.18 -18.98 -25.01
CA ASP A 45 -6.71 -20.35 -24.78
C ASP A 45 -5.18 -20.44 -24.58
N GLU A 46 -4.41 -19.50 -25.14
CA GLU A 46 -2.96 -19.47 -25.00
C GLU A 46 -2.52 -19.27 -23.55
N ALA A 47 -3.31 -18.54 -22.75
CA ALA A 47 -3.03 -18.25 -21.35
C ALA A 47 -3.54 -19.33 -20.39
N ALA A 48 -4.02 -20.49 -20.88
CA ALA A 48 -4.60 -21.55 -20.03
C ALA A 48 -3.67 -22.09 -18.92
N HIS A 49 -2.36 -21.90 -19.06
CA HIS A 49 -1.34 -22.30 -18.09
C HIS A 49 -1.04 -21.24 -17.01
N VAL A 50 -1.66 -20.06 -17.08
CA VAL A 50 -1.45 -18.94 -16.14
C VAL A 50 -2.64 -18.84 -15.18
N ASN A 51 -2.44 -19.18 -13.91
CA ASN A 51 -3.49 -19.11 -12.88
C ASN A 51 -2.90 -18.80 -11.49
N GLY A 52 -3.69 -18.22 -10.58
CA GLY A 52 -3.31 -17.99 -9.18
C GLY A 52 -2.33 -16.84 -8.95
N HIS A 53 -2.23 -15.90 -9.91
CA HIS A 53 -1.29 -14.78 -9.85
C HIS A 53 -2.02 -13.44 -9.90
N VAL A 54 -1.39 -12.41 -9.33
CA VAL A 54 -1.84 -11.02 -9.43
C VAL A 54 -0.82 -10.26 -10.27
N PHE A 55 -1.30 -9.52 -11.27
CA PHE A 55 -0.45 -8.67 -12.11
C PHE A 55 -0.78 -7.20 -11.86
N HIS A 56 0.25 -6.39 -11.66
CA HIS A 56 0.14 -4.94 -11.65
C HIS A 56 0.49 -4.40 -13.04
N LEU A 57 -0.44 -3.65 -13.62
CA LEU A 57 -0.35 -3.11 -14.97
C LEU A 57 -0.45 -1.59 -14.92
N THR A 58 0.47 -0.89 -15.59
CA THR A 58 0.30 0.54 -15.84
C THR A 58 1.09 0.96 -17.06
N GLU A 59 0.44 1.61 -18.04
CA GLU A 59 1.07 1.97 -19.32
C GLU A 59 1.74 0.71 -19.93
N GLY A 60 3.02 0.77 -20.26
CA GLY A 60 3.79 -0.39 -20.76
C GLY A 60 4.38 -1.32 -19.70
N LEU A 61 4.10 -1.10 -18.41
CA LEU A 61 4.64 -1.89 -17.31
C LEU A 61 3.73 -3.06 -16.97
N VAL A 62 4.29 -4.28 -17.01
CA VAL A 62 3.67 -5.51 -16.54
C VAL A 62 4.51 -6.08 -15.41
N SER A 63 3.96 -6.12 -14.20
CA SER A 63 4.64 -6.66 -13.02
C SER A 63 3.87 -7.84 -12.45
N LEU A 64 4.55 -8.96 -12.25
CA LEU A 64 4.00 -10.07 -11.48
C LEU A 64 4.17 -9.76 -9.99
N MET A 65 3.06 -9.72 -9.26
CA MET A 65 3.06 -9.49 -7.81
C MET A 65 3.42 -10.79 -7.10
N ASN A 66 4.21 -10.69 -6.04
CA ASN A 66 4.49 -11.85 -5.20
C ASN A 66 3.22 -12.30 -4.47
N ASN A 67 3.01 -13.61 -4.38
CA ASN A 67 2.00 -14.15 -3.50
C ASN A 67 2.51 -14.04 -2.06
N PRO A 68 1.80 -13.33 -1.14
CA PRO A 68 2.28 -13.16 0.21
C PRO A 68 2.28 -14.51 0.95
N GLU A 69 3.41 -14.84 1.56
CA GLU A 69 3.55 -15.98 2.47
C GLU A 69 3.75 -15.47 3.90
N PRO A 70 3.20 -16.14 4.93
CA PRO A 70 3.48 -15.79 6.32
C PRO A 70 4.99 -15.88 6.62
N VAL A 71 5.64 -14.74 6.84
CA VAL A 71 7.08 -14.70 7.16
C VAL A 71 7.34 -15.06 8.63
N LYS A 72 6.48 -14.57 9.54
CA LYS A 72 6.52 -14.87 10.98
C LYS A 72 5.09 -14.91 11.52
N THR A 73 4.82 -15.76 12.50
CA THR A 73 3.47 -15.90 13.09
C THR A 73 3.53 -16.07 14.60
N ILE A 74 2.65 -15.39 15.32
CA ILE A 74 2.41 -15.58 16.76
C ILE A 74 0.99 -16.11 16.96
N HIS A 75 0.84 -17.08 17.85
CA HIS A 75 -0.43 -17.75 18.13
C HIS A 75 -0.78 -17.67 19.61
N LYS A 76 -2.09 -17.63 19.89
CA LYS A 76 -2.71 -17.74 21.21
C LYS A 76 -4.05 -18.46 21.03
N GLU A 77 -4.45 -19.26 22.01
CA GLU A 77 -5.72 -20.02 21.95
C GLU A 77 -6.95 -19.14 22.08
N SER A 78 -6.83 -17.97 22.71
CA SER A 78 -7.91 -17.01 22.91
C SER A 78 -7.67 -15.73 22.08
N ARG A 79 -8.68 -14.86 22.05
CA ARG A 79 -8.58 -13.57 21.39
C ARG A 79 -7.45 -12.73 22.03
N TRP A 80 -6.66 -12.09 21.17
CA TRP A 80 -5.69 -11.08 21.58
C TRP A 80 -6.39 -9.81 22.09
N THR A 81 -5.89 -9.25 23.19
CA THR A 81 -6.18 -7.84 23.52
C THR A 81 -5.12 -6.91 22.95
N VAL A 82 -5.43 -5.61 22.88
CA VAL A 82 -4.50 -4.59 22.38
C VAL A 82 -3.27 -4.50 23.28
N GLU A 83 -3.47 -4.58 24.61
CA GLU A 83 -2.40 -4.49 25.61
C GLU A 83 -1.43 -5.68 25.52
N GLU A 84 -1.97 -6.88 25.26
CA GLU A 84 -1.16 -8.09 25.06
C GLU A 84 -0.30 -7.96 23.80
N LEU A 85 -0.89 -7.53 22.68
CA LEU A 85 -0.15 -7.31 21.45
C LEU A 85 0.92 -6.24 21.60
N ALA A 86 0.61 -5.11 22.26
CA ALA A 86 1.57 -4.05 22.52
C ALA A 86 2.79 -4.55 23.32
N LYS A 87 2.60 -5.57 24.18
CA LYS A 87 3.68 -6.19 24.96
C LYS A 87 4.46 -7.24 24.16
N VAL A 88 3.77 -8.12 23.43
CA VAL A 88 4.39 -9.28 22.76
C VAL A 88 4.97 -8.92 21.39
N PHE A 89 4.29 -8.07 20.62
CA PHE A 89 4.64 -7.77 19.24
C PHE A 89 6.07 -7.19 19.09
N PRO A 90 6.50 -6.17 19.87
CA PRO A 90 7.83 -5.58 19.70
C PRO A 90 8.97 -6.56 19.98
N ALA A 91 8.76 -7.50 20.91
CA ALA A 91 9.76 -8.50 21.30
C ALA A 91 9.75 -9.77 20.43
N THR A 92 8.79 -9.92 19.52
CA THR A 92 8.60 -11.13 18.70
C THR A 92 8.66 -10.79 17.21
N ILE A 93 7.51 -10.76 16.54
CA ILE A 93 7.42 -10.54 15.09
C ILE A 93 7.80 -9.11 14.69
N GLY A 94 7.77 -8.16 15.62
CA GLY A 94 8.14 -6.77 15.41
C GLY A 94 9.63 -6.47 15.52
N LEU A 95 10.48 -7.41 15.99
CA LEU A 95 11.89 -7.14 16.32
C LEU A 95 12.71 -6.55 15.17
N GLU A 96 12.37 -6.92 13.93
CA GLU A 96 13.08 -6.51 12.71
C GLU A 96 12.21 -5.65 11.79
N LEU A 97 11.04 -5.20 12.26
CA LEU A 97 10.19 -4.29 11.49
C LEU A 97 10.69 -2.87 11.66
N PHE A 98 11.38 -2.38 10.62
CA PHE A 98 11.79 -0.98 10.53
C PHE A 98 10.67 -0.14 9.90
N ASN A 99 10.39 1.03 10.48
CA ASN A 99 9.53 2.01 9.82
C ASN A 99 10.34 2.75 8.74
N PRO A 100 10.07 2.54 7.43
CA PRO A 100 10.83 3.17 6.36
C PRO A 100 10.70 4.70 6.31
N ALA A 101 9.68 5.26 6.95
CA ALA A 101 9.46 6.71 7.05
C ALA A 101 9.27 7.11 8.53
N PRO A 102 10.36 7.29 9.28
CA PRO A 102 10.28 7.74 10.67
C PRO A 102 9.62 9.11 10.76
N VAL A 103 8.89 9.35 11.86
CA VAL A 103 8.29 10.66 12.14
C VAL A 103 9.39 11.71 12.16
N GLN A 104 9.29 12.70 11.29
CA GLN A 104 10.23 13.82 11.29
C GLN A 104 9.95 14.71 12.50
N SER A 105 11.00 15.13 13.21
CA SER A 105 10.85 16.11 14.28
C SER A 105 10.17 17.37 13.74
N PRO A 106 9.25 18.02 14.50
CA PRO A 106 8.66 19.27 14.08
C PRO A 106 9.77 20.27 13.74
N SER A 107 9.69 20.91 12.58
CA SER A 107 10.56 22.06 12.29
C SER A 107 10.38 23.06 13.43
N GLN A 108 11.50 23.46 14.06
CA GLN A 108 11.50 24.64 14.93
C GLN A 108 11.24 25.90 14.11
#